data_AF-A0AAX3VEQ9-F1
#
_entry.id   AF-A0AAX3VEQ9-F1
#
_cell.length_a   1.000
_cell.length_b   1.000
_cell.length_c   1.000
_cell.angle_alpha   90.00
_cell.angle_beta   90.00
_cell.angle_gamma   90.00
#
_symmetry.space_group_name_H-M   'P 1'
#
loop_
_entity.id
_entity.type
_entity.pdbx_description
1 polymer ?
#
loop_
_entity_poly.entity_id
_entity_poly.type
_entity_poly.pdbx_seq_one_letter_code
_entity_poly.pdbx_strand_id
1 'polypeptide(L)' 'MLDIRRQEHVRREREAEFARIDQMHAAIYPVCALCGQRTIRLDTFGLCSKNTETHKARRGGLTFAPAGRRR' A
#
# COMPACT_ATOMS: atom_id res chain seq x y z
N MET A 1 9.89 31.99 -8.53
CA MET A 1 9.42 31.05 -9.57
C MET A 1 10.64 30.38 -10.16
N LEU A 2 10.72 29.05 -10.22
CA LEU A 2 11.87 28.35 -10.83
C LEU A 2 11.82 28.52 -12.35
N ASP A 3 12.98 28.70 -12.99
CA ASP A 3 13.10 28.66 -14.45
C ASP A 3 12.63 27.30 -15.01
N ILE A 4 12.09 27.28 -16.23
CA ILE A 4 11.49 26.10 -16.86
C ILE A 4 12.46 24.92 -16.92
N ARG A 5 13.75 25.15 -17.23
CA ARG A 5 14.76 24.07 -17.27
C ARG A 5 14.97 23.45 -15.89
N ARG A 6 14.93 24.27 -14.85
CA ARG A 6 15.07 23.83 -13.46
C ARG A 6 13.84 23.06 -12.99
N GLN A 7 12.65 23.47 -13.40
CA GLN A 7 11.41 22.71 -13.11
C GLN A 7 11.44 21.32 -13.77
N GLU A 8 11.86 21.24 -15.02
CA GLU A 8 11.97 19.98 -15.75
C GLU A 8 13.01 19.04 -15.13
N HIS A 9 14.17 19.57 -14.73
CA HIS A 9 15.17 18.77 -14.02
C HIS A 9 14.61 18.20 -12.70
N VAL A 10 13.97 19.04 -11.87
CA VAL A 10 13.37 18.60 -10.61
C VAL A 10 12.28 17.55 -10.84
N ARG A 11 11.47 17.69 -11.90
CA ARG A 11 10.46 16.69 -12.26
C ARG A 11 11.09 15.33 -12.55
N ARG A 12 12.13 15.28 -13.37
CA ARG A 12 12.83 14.03 -13.73
C ARG A 12 13.48 13.36 -12.52
N GLU A 13 14.19 14.14 -11.69
CA GLU A 13 14.80 13.61 -10.46
C GLU A 13 13.74 13.01 -9.53
N ARG A 14 12.60 13.70 -9.39
CA ARG A 14 11.47 13.22 -8.58
C ARG A 14 10.83 11.95 -9.13
N GLU A 15 10.60 11.89 -10.44
CA GLU A 15 10.07 10.69 -11.11
C GLU A 15 11.02 9.51 -10.94
N ALA A 16 12.33 9.72 -11.09
CA ALA A 16 13.35 8.69 -10.88
C ALA A 16 13.36 8.18 -9.43
N GLU A 17 13.27 9.08 -8.45
CA GLU A 17 13.26 8.69 -7.04
C GLU A 17 11.97 7.94 -6.66
N PHE A 18 10.81 8.39 -7.13
CA PHE A 18 9.57 7.66 -6.90
C PHE A 18 9.58 6.27 -7.54
N ALA A 19 10.19 6.12 -8.72
CA ALA A 19 10.35 4.79 -9.33
C ALA A 19 11.20 3.85 -8.44
N ARG A 20 12.26 4.35 -7.79
CA ARG A 20 13.06 3.55 -6.83
C ARG A 20 12.25 3.16 -5.61
N ILE A 21 11.49 4.10 -5.03
CA ILE A 21 10.62 3.85 -3.87
C ILE A 21 9.55 2.82 -4.22
N ASP A 22 8.95 2.90 -5.41
CA ASP A 22 7.94 1.96 -5.86
C ASP A 22 8.50 0.54 -6.05
N GLN A 23 9.72 0.42 -6.59
CA GLN A 23 10.43 -0.86 -6.69
C GLN A 23 10.73 -1.45 -5.30
N MET A 24 11.22 -0.64 -4.38
CA MET A 24 11.48 -1.07 -2.99
C MET A 24 10.19 -1.52 -2.31
N HIS A 25 9.10 -0.75 -2.43
CA HIS A 25 7.81 -1.14 -1.88
C HIS A 25 7.25 -2.42 -2.52
N ALA A 26 7.47 -2.63 -3.82
CA ALA A 26 7.07 -3.86 -4.49
C ALA A 26 7.84 -5.09 -3.98
N ALA A 27 9.12 -4.92 -3.63
CA ALA A 27 9.96 -6.00 -3.13
C ALA A 27 9.67 -6.36 -1.66
N ILE A 28 9.30 -5.38 -0.84
CA ILE A 28 9.15 -5.56 0.61
C ILE A 28 7.71 -5.92 0.99
N TYR A 29 6.72 -5.27 0.38
CA TYR A 29 5.34 -5.34 0.87
C TYR A 29 4.49 -6.35 0.11
N PRO A 30 3.84 -7.29 0.82
CA PRO A 30 2.92 -8.22 0.19
C PRO A 30 1.66 -7.52 -0.35
N VAL A 31 1.03 -8.17 -1.32
CA VAL A 31 -0.17 -7.69 -2.02
C VAL A 31 -1.39 -8.46 -1.53
N CYS A 32 -2.47 -7.73 -1.21
CA CYS A 32 -3.75 -8.33 -0.86
C CYS A 32 -4.32 -9.15 -2.02
N ALA A 33 -4.64 -10.42 -1.77
CA ALA A 33 -5.18 -11.33 -2.79
C ALA A 33 -6.56 -10.90 -3.33
N LEU A 34 -7.28 -10.03 -2.61
CA LEU A 34 -8.62 -9.58 -3.03
C LEU A 34 -8.61 -8.23 -3.75
N CYS A 35 -7.89 -7.23 -3.24
CA CYS A 35 -7.96 -5.86 -3.77
C CYS A 35 -6.65 -5.36 -4.39
N GLY A 36 -5.60 -6.18 -4.43
CA GLY A 36 -4.32 -5.80 -5.06
C GLY A 36 -3.54 -4.71 -4.31
N GLN A 37 -4.02 -4.24 -3.16
CA GLN A 37 -3.34 -3.22 -2.39
C GLN A 37 -2.12 -3.81 -1.66
N ARG A 38 -0.98 -3.10 -1.75
CA ARG A 38 0.21 -3.39 -0.93
C ARG A 38 -0.05 -3.06 0.54
N THR A 39 0.41 -3.93 1.43
CA THR A 39 0.23 -3.74 2.87
C THR A 39 1.45 -4.24 3.63
N ILE A 40 1.63 -3.76 4.87
CA ILE A 40 2.75 -4.16 5.74
C ILE A 40 2.62 -5.64 6.12
N ARG A 41 1.39 -6.14 6.27
CA ARG A 41 1.11 -7.51 6.69
C ARG A 41 -0.23 -7.98 6.14
N LEU A 42 -0.27 -9.24 5.70
CA LEU A 42 -1.52 -9.94 5.38
C LEU A 42 -2.01 -10.73 6.59
N ASP A 43 -3.32 -10.90 6.70
CA ASP A 43 -3.90 -11.85 7.64
C ASP A 43 -3.68 -13.31 7.17
N THR A 44 -4.16 -14.26 7.96
CA THR A 44 -4.09 -15.70 7.66
C THR A 44 -4.77 -16.11 6.36
N PHE A 45 -5.66 -15.26 5.82
CA PHE A 45 -6.37 -15.49 4.57
C PHE A 45 -5.70 -14.80 3.37
N GLY A 46 -4.53 -14.17 3.56
CA GLY A 46 -3.83 -13.43 2.52
C GLY A 46 -4.49 -12.08 2.18
N LEU A 47 -5.26 -11.50 3.12
CA LEU A 47 -6.00 -10.25 2.92
C LEU A 47 -5.43 -9.08 3.72
N CYS A 48 -5.58 -7.87 3.21
CA CYS A 48 -5.25 -6.65 3.94
C CYS A 48 -6.29 -6.34 5.04
N SER A 49 -6.00 -5.36 5.89
CA SER A 49 -6.82 -4.95 7.04
C SER A 49 -8.20 -4.34 6.71
N LYS A 50 -8.58 -4.22 5.43
CA LYS A 50 -9.91 -3.72 5.05
C LYS A 50 -11.02 -4.62 5.58
N ASN A 51 -12.15 -3.99 5.90
CA ASN A 51 -13.34 -4.61 6.44
C ASN A 51 -14.57 -4.40 5.54
N THR A 52 -14.38 -4.20 4.23
CA THR A 52 -15.52 -4.17 3.29
C THR A 52 -16.26 -5.51 3.30
N GLU A 53 -17.53 -5.53 2.90
CA GLU A 53 -18.34 -6.75 2.87
C GLU A 53 -17.68 -7.87 2.06
N THR A 54 -16.99 -7.53 0.97
CA THR A 54 -16.19 -8.48 0.19
C THR A 54 -15.01 -9.10 0.96
N HIS A 55 -14.30 -8.30 1.78
CA HIS A 55 -13.22 -8.82 2.63
C HIS A 55 -13.78 -9.69 3.76
N LYS A 56 -14.92 -9.30 4.34
CA LYS A 56 -15.61 -10.11 5.37
C LYS A 56 -16.06 -11.45 4.81
N ALA A 57 -16.72 -11.44 3.65
CA ALA A 57 -17.16 -12.65 2.96
C ALA A 57 -15.99 -13.60 2.66
N ARG A 58 -14.84 -13.05 2.22
CA ARG A 58 -13.65 -13.85 1.94
C ARG A 58 -13.01 -14.45 3.20
N ARG A 59 -13.25 -13.87 4.38
CA ARG A 59 -12.89 -14.44 5.69
C ARG A 59 -13.97 -15.38 6.26
N GLY A 60 -15.00 -15.71 5.50
CA GLY A 60 -16.12 -16.53 5.99
C GLY A 60 -17.00 -15.81 7.02
N GLY A 61 -17.10 -14.48 6.93
CA GLY A 61 -17.86 -13.66 7.88
C GLY A 61 -17.09 -13.28 9.15
N LEU A 62 -15.86 -13.78 9.33
CA LEU A 62 -15.00 -13.41 10.45
C LEU A 62 -14.46 -11.99 10.26
N THR A 63 -14.63 -11.14 11.27
CA THR A 63 -13.94 -9.85 11.36
C THR A 63 -13.01 -9.89 12.57
N PHE A 64 -11.77 -9.44 12.36
CA PHE A 64 -10.85 -9.23 13.48
C PHE A 64 -11.13 -7.85 14.06
N ALA A 65 -11.38 -7.78 15.37
CA ALA A 65 -11.47 -6.51 16.05
C ALA A 65 -10.13 -5.77 15.88
N PRO A 66 -10.14 -4.45 15.54
CA PRO A 66 -8.91 -3.69 15.50
C PRO A 66 -8.22 -3.81 16.86
N ALA A 67 -6.94 -4.17 16.88
CA ALA A 67 -6.15 -4.16 18.11
C ALA A 67 -6.28 -2.75 18.71
N GLY A 68 -6.95 -2.64 19.85
CA GLY A 68 -7.20 -1.37 20.51
C GLY A 68 -5.89 -0.62 20.65
N ARG A 69 -5.87 0.65 20.23
CA ARG A 69 -4.68 1.50 20.30
C ARG A 69 -4.31 1.62 21.78
N ARG A 70 -3.28 0.89 22.24
CA ARG A 70 -2.69 1.11 23.56
C ARG A 70 -2.09 2.52 23.52
N ARG A 71 -2.60 3.41 24.37
CA ARG A 71 -2.07 4.76 24.56
C ARG A 71 -0.74 4.69 25.28
#